data_AF-A0A7C1ZKM9-F1
#
_entry.id   AF-A0A7C1ZKM9-F1
#
_cell.length_a   1.000
_cell.length_b   1.000
_cell.length_c   1.000
_cell.angle_alpha   90.00
_cell.angle_beta   90.00
_cell.angle_gamma   90.00
#
_symmetry.space_group_name_H-M   'P 1'
#
loop_
_entity.id
_entity.type
_entity.pdbx_description
1 polymer ?
#
loop_
_entity_poly.entity_id
_entity_poly.type
_entity_poly.pdbx_seq_one_letter_code
_entity_poly.pdbx_strand_id
1 'polypeptide(L)'
;MELTREEHQELVLMLGSRKEWATYLGLTSEEVTSIWTKFKLQVPIQYVRSLSDKKLMGVVAITRGVKQAAKHLGVSEGFLVNDLRARTKYYTPAPIYWEEDECRAIFEMYRSVRFVARMYGTTESQVRKVVAALGIEVATLIDYSTGDHSNAKGRRAELDFAALRGSKILDDKNLSEGSQAKWDFDDAKYGKVNVKSACRQRYRAKTRVDDPYFWKWSTRGAKECEFFAVLCYDEGMQNLIGYKIISTHDREFKKSETLQIGDLELSAE
;
A
#
# COMPACT_ATOMS: atom_id res chain seq x y z
N MET A 1 -29.81 12.38 -1.81
CA MET A 1 -28.68 11.51 -2.20
C MET A 1 -28.97 10.15 -1.61
N GLU A 2 -29.20 9.14 -2.44
CA GLU A 2 -29.42 7.77 -1.95
C GLU A 2 -28.07 7.14 -1.64
N LEU A 3 -27.93 6.55 -0.45
CA LEU A 3 -26.73 5.81 -0.06
C LEU A 3 -26.73 4.43 -0.73
N THR A 4 -25.53 3.97 -1.07
CA THR A 4 -25.27 2.60 -1.55
C THR A 4 -25.40 1.58 -0.41
N ARG A 5 -25.46 0.30 -0.77
CA ARG A 5 -25.47 -0.81 0.19
C ARG A 5 -24.23 -0.79 1.09
N GLU A 6 -23.07 -0.52 0.50
CA GLU A 6 -21.78 -0.51 1.17
C GLU A 6 -21.70 0.64 2.20
N GLU A 7 -22.14 1.85 1.82
CA GLU A 7 -22.21 3.00 2.73
C GLU A 7 -23.17 2.75 3.90
N HIS A 8 -24.33 2.15 3.62
CA HIS A 8 -25.25 1.73 4.67
C HIS A 8 -24.62 0.70 5.62
N GLN A 9 -23.88 -0.27 5.10
CA GLN A 9 -23.20 -1.27 5.91
C GLN A 9 -22.08 -0.66 6.77
N GLU A 10 -21.28 0.27 6.24
CA GLU A 10 -20.25 0.98 7.00
C GLU A 10 -20.85 1.80 8.16
N LEU A 11 -21.96 2.49 7.91
CA LEU A 11 -22.67 3.22 8.96
C LEU A 11 -23.19 2.28 10.07
N VAL A 12 -23.68 1.09 9.71
CA VAL A 12 -24.09 0.07 10.68
C VAL A 12 -22.91 -0.45 11.51
N LEU A 13 -21.74 -0.63 10.90
CA LEU A 13 -20.53 -1.05 11.62
C LEU A 13 -20.04 0.04 12.59
N MET A 14 -20.13 1.31 12.19
CA MET A 14 -19.72 2.45 13.00
C MET A 14 -20.63 2.70 14.19
N LEU A 15 -21.95 2.62 13.98
CA LEU A 15 -22.97 2.96 14.98
C LEU A 15 -23.42 1.75 15.81
N GLY A 16 -23.04 0.53 15.44
CA GLY A 16 -23.21 -0.67 16.27
C GLY A 16 -24.65 -1.13 16.55
N SER A 17 -25.68 -0.33 16.27
CA SER A 17 -27.08 -0.69 16.49
C SER A 17 -28.04 -0.06 15.47
N ARG A 18 -29.16 -0.74 15.23
CA ARG A 18 -30.28 -0.23 14.40
C ARG A 18 -30.81 1.12 14.90
N LYS A 19 -30.89 1.28 16.22
CA LYS A 19 -31.46 2.47 16.86
C LYS A 19 -30.57 3.69 16.65
N GLU A 20 -29.25 3.55 16.83
CA GLU A 20 -28.31 4.65 16.62
C GLU A 20 -28.22 5.05 15.14
N TRP A 21 -28.27 4.07 14.25
CA TRP A 21 -28.34 4.29 12.81
C TRP A 21 -29.63 5.02 12.37
N ALA A 22 -30.78 4.63 12.91
CA ALA A 22 -32.07 5.31 12.68
C ALA A 22 -32.03 6.78 13.09
N THR A 23 -31.54 7.04 14.31
CA THR A 23 -31.39 8.40 14.85
C THR A 23 -30.44 9.23 14.00
N TYR A 24 -29.31 8.66 13.57
CA TYR A 24 -28.31 9.36 12.77
C TYR A 24 -28.84 9.82 11.41
N LEU A 25 -29.64 8.98 10.75
CA LEU A 25 -30.23 9.31 9.45
C LEU A 25 -31.58 10.03 9.54
N GLY A 26 -32.11 10.27 10.74
CA GLY A 26 -33.43 10.88 10.94
C GLY A 26 -34.58 10.02 10.41
N LEU A 27 -34.42 8.69 10.41
CA LEU A 27 -35.38 7.75 9.85
C LEU A 27 -36.35 7.21 10.90
N THR A 28 -37.57 6.92 10.48
CA THR A 28 -38.56 6.18 11.28
C THR A 28 -38.19 4.69 11.38
N SER A 29 -38.78 3.99 12.34
CA SER A 29 -38.59 2.55 12.53
C SER A 29 -38.98 1.71 11.30
N GLU A 30 -40.01 2.15 10.59
CA GLU A 30 -40.52 1.49 9.39
C GLU A 30 -39.56 1.65 8.21
N GLU A 31 -39.05 2.87 7.98
CA GLU A 31 -38.05 3.15 6.96
C GLU A 31 -36.75 2.37 7.21
N VAL A 32 -36.30 2.34 8.47
CA VAL A 32 -35.12 1.56 8.91
C VAL A 32 -35.29 0.09 8.58
N THR A 33 -36.47 -0.48 8.88
CA THR A 33 -36.76 -1.90 8.62
C THR A 33 -36.80 -2.19 7.11
N SER A 34 -37.38 -1.28 6.33
CA SER A 34 -37.43 -1.37 4.87
C SER A 34 -36.04 -1.38 4.25
N ILE A 35 -35.18 -0.42 4.61
CA ILE A 35 -33.81 -0.29 4.10
C ILE A 35 -32.95 -1.48 4.55
N TRP A 36 -33.06 -1.88 5.81
CA TRP A 36 -32.31 -3.02 6.35
C TRP A 36 -32.61 -4.31 5.59
N THR A 37 -33.88 -4.52 5.24
CA THR A 37 -34.34 -5.68 4.48
C THR A 37 -33.92 -5.57 3.01
N LYS A 38 -34.13 -4.42 2.38
CA LYS A 38 -33.78 -4.13 0.99
C LYS A 38 -32.31 -4.42 0.71
N PHE A 39 -31.41 -3.94 1.58
CA PHE A 39 -29.96 -4.08 1.38
C PHE A 39 -29.33 -5.29 2.10
N LYS A 40 -30.14 -6.08 2.82
CA LYS A 40 -29.69 -7.23 3.63
C LYS A 40 -28.53 -6.85 4.56
N LEU A 41 -28.68 -5.73 5.27
CA LEU A 41 -27.66 -5.23 6.18
C LEU A 41 -27.45 -6.23 7.32
N GLN A 42 -26.22 -6.31 7.82
CA GLN A 42 -25.85 -7.23 8.88
C GLN A 42 -25.29 -6.47 10.07
N VAL A 43 -25.63 -6.93 11.27
CA VAL A 43 -24.98 -6.44 12.49
C VAL A 43 -23.50 -6.85 12.50
N PRO A 44 -22.61 -6.12 13.19
CA PRO A 44 -21.16 -6.34 13.17
C PRO A 44 -20.69 -7.80 13.20
N ILE A 45 -21.19 -8.59 14.16
CA ILE A 45 -20.82 -10.01 14.30
C ILE A 45 -21.24 -10.86 13.08
N GLN A 46 -22.46 -10.63 12.58
CA GLN A 46 -22.97 -11.36 11.41
C GLN A 46 -22.20 -10.95 10.15
N TYR A 47 -21.88 -9.68 10.03
CA TYR A 47 -21.09 -9.16 8.92
C TYR A 47 -19.71 -9.83 8.87
N VAL A 48 -18.98 -9.85 9.99
CA VAL A 48 -17.67 -10.52 10.10
C VAL A 48 -17.75 -11.99 9.67
N ARG A 49 -18.78 -12.71 10.13
CA ARG A 49 -18.99 -14.12 9.77
C ARG A 49 -19.36 -14.33 8.31
N SER A 50 -19.96 -13.33 7.66
CA SER A 50 -20.31 -13.39 6.23
C SER A 50 -19.12 -13.13 5.30
N LEU A 51 -18.10 -12.42 5.77
CA LEU A 51 -16.89 -12.14 4.99
C LEU A 51 -16.16 -13.45 4.70
N SER A 52 -15.63 -13.63 3.50
CA SER A 52 -14.70 -14.73 3.23
C SER A 52 -13.40 -14.53 4.01
N ASP A 53 -12.67 -15.62 4.26
CA ASP A 53 -11.40 -15.56 5.01
C ASP A 53 -10.43 -14.56 4.36
N LYS A 54 -10.31 -14.59 3.02
CA LYS A 54 -9.51 -13.63 2.26
C LYS A 54 -9.93 -12.18 2.50
N LYS A 55 -11.24 -11.88 2.53
CA LYS A 55 -11.74 -10.51 2.79
C LYS A 55 -11.48 -10.08 4.23
N LEU A 56 -11.73 -10.96 5.20
CA LEU A 56 -11.51 -10.67 6.61
C LEU A 56 -10.03 -10.42 6.91
N MET A 57 -9.13 -11.23 6.34
CA MET A 57 -7.68 -11.02 6.43
C MET A 57 -7.23 -9.75 5.70
N GLY A 58 -7.85 -9.42 4.56
CA GLY A 58 -7.65 -8.15 3.87
C GLY A 58 -7.99 -6.94 4.75
N VAL A 59 -9.10 -6.99 5.49
CA VAL A 59 -9.46 -5.93 6.45
C VAL A 59 -8.40 -5.79 7.54
N VAL A 60 -7.96 -6.90 8.15
CA VAL A 60 -6.90 -6.90 9.19
C VAL A 60 -5.62 -6.23 8.69
N ALA A 61 -5.25 -6.48 7.44
CA ALA A 61 -4.10 -5.87 6.80
C ALA A 61 -4.27 -4.36 6.59
N ILE A 62 -5.40 -3.94 5.98
CA ILE A 62 -5.68 -2.53 5.66
C ILE A 62 -5.73 -1.69 6.94
N THR A 63 -6.38 -2.20 7.99
CA THR A 63 -6.48 -1.50 9.28
C THR A 63 -5.22 -1.60 10.14
N ARG A 64 -4.18 -2.30 9.67
CA ARG A 64 -2.86 -2.43 10.32
C ARG A 64 -2.88 -3.21 11.65
N GLY A 65 -3.78 -4.18 11.79
CA GLY A 65 -3.80 -5.09 12.93
C GLY A 65 -5.20 -5.47 13.40
N VAL A 66 -5.28 -6.57 14.16
CA VAL A 66 -6.54 -7.16 14.65
C VAL A 66 -7.31 -6.20 15.55
N LYS A 67 -6.60 -5.45 16.40
CA LYS A 67 -7.23 -4.45 17.28
C LYS A 67 -7.94 -3.34 16.49
N GLN A 68 -7.28 -2.80 15.47
CA GLN A 68 -7.83 -1.76 14.61
C GLN A 68 -8.93 -2.31 13.70
N ALA A 69 -8.79 -3.55 13.22
CA ALA A 69 -9.81 -4.24 12.45
C ALA A 69 -11.08 -4.45 13.26
N ALA A 70 -10.93 -4.92 14.51
CA ALA A 70 -12.06 -5.11 15.41
C ALA A 70 -12.80 -3.79 15.64
N LYS A 71 -12.06 -2.70 15.88
CA LYS A 71 -12.65 -1.36 16.00
C LYS A 71 -13.37 -0.92 14.71
N HIS A 72 -12.77 -1.13 13.55
CA HIS A 72 -13.36 -0.77 12.26
C HIS A 72 -14.62 -1.59 11.94
N LEU A 73 -14.62 -2.88 12.31
CA LEU A 73 -15.72 -3.81 12.09
C LEU A 73 -16.79 -3.73 13.19
N GLY A 74 -16.65 -2.86 14.19
CA GLY A 74 -17.62 -2.72 15.29
C GLY A 74 -17.74 -3.96 16.19
N VAL A 75 -16.65 -4.72 16.34
CA VAL A 75 -16.61 -5.93 17.19
C VAL A 75 -15.50 -5.85 18.24
N SER A 76 -15.54 -6.71 19.26
CA SER A 76 -14.45 -6.79 20.23
C SER A 76 -13.21 -7.46 19.62
N GLU A 77 -12.03 -7.06 20.07
CA GLU A 77 -10.76 -7.68 19.65
C GLU A 77 -10.76 -9.19 19.95
N GLY A 78 -11.22 -9.58 21.14
CA GLY A 78 -11.33 -10.99 21.53
C GLY A 78 -12.27 -11.79 20.64
N PHE A 79 -13.39 -11.21 20.20
CA PHE A 79 -14.27 -11.86 19.23
C PHE A 79 -13.54 -12.11 17.90
N LEU A 80 -12.92 -11.07 17.34
CA LEU A 80 -12.24 -11.18 16.05
C LEU A 80 -11.09 -12.18 16.10
N VAL A 81 -10.31 -12.19 17.19
CA VAL A 81 -9.25 -13.19 17.44
C VAL A 81 -9.84 -14.60 17.45
N ASN A 82 -10.93 -14.82 18.19
CA ASN A 82 -11.52 -16.16 18.30
C ASN A 82 -12.16 -16.63 17.00
N ASP A 83 -12.82 -15.73 16.25
CA ASP A 83 -13.40 -16.04 14.94
C ASP A 83 -12.31 -16.38 13.92
N LEU A 84 -11.23 -15.58 13.87
CA LEU A 84 -10.05 -15.86 13.04
C LEU A 84 -9.40 -17.20 13.40
N ARG A 85 -9.23 -17.49 14.70
CA ARG A 85 -8.71 -18.78 15.17
C ARG A 85 -9.56 -19.96 14.70
N ALA A 86 -10.88 -19.86 14.88
CA ALA A 86 -11.81 -20.92 14.53
C ALA A 86 -11.85 -21.19 13.02
N ARG A 87 -11.74 -20.14 12.21
CA ARG A 87 -11.89 -20.22 10.75
C ARG A 87 -10.60 -20.59 10.03
N THR A 88 -9.47 -20.05 10.49
CA THR A 88 -8.24 -20.06 9.71
C THR A 88 -7.18 -21.03 10.22
N LYS A 89 -7.28 -21.63 11.41
CA LYS A 89 -6.21 -22.43 12.06
C LYS A 89 -4.85 -21.69 12.27
N TYR A 90 -4.64 -20.50 11.70
CA TYR A 90 -3.34 -19.82 11.63
C TYR A 90 -3.03 -18.84 12.78
N TYR A 91 -3.96 -18.63 13.73
CA TYR A 91 -3.80 -17.64 14.79
C TYR A 91 -3.47 -18.27 16.15
N THR A 92 -2.34 -18.97 16.25
CA THR A 92 -1.84 -19.55 17.51
C THR A 92 -0.54 -18.85 17.95
N PRO A 93 -0.49 -18.25 19.15
CA PRO A 93 0.74 -17.67 19.69
C PRO A 93 1.59 -18.78 20.35
N ALA A 94 2.12 -19.72 19.56
CA ALA A 94 3.03 -20.79 20.01
C ALA A 94 3.80 -21.34 18.78
N PRO A 95 4.95 -22.03 18.96
CA PRO A 95 6.01 -22.13 17.95
C PRO A 95 5.44 -22.70 16.66
N ILE A 96 5.52 -21.86 15.64
CA ILE A 96 4.86 -22.12 14.38
C ILE A 96 5.65 -23.20 13.64
N TYR A 97 5.09 -24.41 13.59
CA TYR A 97 5.43 -25.38 12.55
C TYR A 97 4.74 -24.90 11.28
N TRP A 98 5.56 -24.50 10.33
CA TRP A 98 5.16 -24.07 9.00
C TRP A 98 5.50 -25.22 8.05
N GLU A 99 4.47 -25.81 7.43
CA GLU A 99 4.70 -26.73 6.31
C GLU A 99 5.35 -25.91 5.17
N GLU A 100 6.41 -26.47 4.58
CA GLU A 100 7.29 -25.76 3.65
C GLU A 100 6.54 -25.20 2.43
N ASP A 101 5.65 -26.00 1.85
CA ASP A 101 4.86 -25.63 0.66
C ASP A 101 3.87 -24.49 0.95
N GLU A 102 3.24 -24.50 2.12
CA GLU A 102 2.31 -23.47 2.55
C GLU A 102 3.02 -22.14 2.75
N CYS A 103 4.23 -22.17 3.31
CA CYS A 103 5.04 -20.99 3.46
C CYS A 103 5.53 -20.42 2.14
N ARG A 104 6.01 -21.28 1.23
CA ARG A 104 6.41 -20.84 -0.11
C ARG A 104 5.25 -20.12 -0.79
N ALA A 105 4.05 -20.71 -0.80
CA ALA A 105 2.86 -20.10 -1.40
C ALA A 105 2.51 -18.73 -0.78
N ILE A 106 2.61 -18.59 0.54
CA ILE A 106 2.28 -17.34 1.25
C ILE A 106 3.34 -16.27 1.01
N PHE A 107 4.63 -16.63 1.03
CA PHE A 107 5.70 -15.67 0.73
C PHE A 107 5.72 -15.28 -0.74
N GLU A 108 5.43 -16.19 -1.66
CA GLU A 108 5.25 -15.88 -3.07
C GLU A 108 4.09 -14.91 -3.30
N MET A 109 2.98 -15.11 -2.57
CA MET A 109 1.77 -14.30 -2.69
C MET A 109 1.91 -12.89 -2.12
N TYR A 110 2.52 -12.75 -0.93
CA TYR A 110 2.51 -11.47 -0.20
C TYR A 110 3.85 -10.75 -0.18
N ARG A 111 4.96 -11.46 -0.44
CA ARG A 111 6.33 -10.93 -0.52
C ARG A 111 6.74 -9.97 0.62
N SER A 112 6.19 -10.17 1.84
CA SER A 112 6.44 -9.27 2.98
C SER A 112 6.51 -10.02 4.32
N VAL A 113 7.69 -10.00 4.95
CA VAL A 113 7.93 -10.58 6.29
C VAL A 113 6.99 -9.98 7.33
N ARG A 114 6.80 -8.66 7.31
CA ARG A 114 5.96 -7.94 8.27
C ARG A 114 4.50 -8.29 8.11
N PHE A 115 4.05 -8.42 6.86
CA PHE A 115 2.68 -8.82 6.56
C PHE A 115 2.39 -10.23 7.08
N VAL A 116 3.28 -11.19 6.76
CA VAL A 116 3.18 -12.56 7.25
C VAL A 116 3.25 -12.60 8.78
N ALA A 117 4.15 -11.82 9.40
CA ALA A 117 4.26 -11.73 10.86
C ALA A 117 2.95 -11.30 11.52
N ARG A 118 2.29 -10.28 10.97
CA ARG A 118 0.98 -9.82 11.46
C ARG A 118 -0.14 -10.82 11.21
N MET A 119 -0.16 -11.42 10.02
CA MET A 119 -1.15 -12.44 9.65
C MET A 119 -1.16 -13.60 10.64
N TYR A 120 0.03 -14.07 10.99
CA TYR A 120 0.25 -15.22 11.87
C TYR A 120 0.38 -14.85 13.35
N GLY A 121 0.18 -13.57 13.72
CA GLY A 121 0.31 -13.13 15.11
C GLY A 121 1.68 -13.40 15.72
N THR A 122 2.73 -13.34 14.90
CA THR A 122 4.12 -13.69 15.24
C THR A 122 5.06 -12.51 15.05
N THR A 123 6.32 -12.67 15.46
CA THR A 123 7.34 -11.62 15.30
C THR A 123 8.03 -11.73 13.95
N GLU A 124 8.43 -10.59 13.36
CA GLU A 124 9.22 -10.57 12.11
C GLU A 124 10.51 -11.39 12.22
N SER A 125 11.09 -11.46 13.42
CA SER A 125 12.28 -12.28 13.71
C SER A 125 12.00 -13.77 13.52
N GLN A 126 10.86 -14.27 13.98
CA GLN A 126 10.46 -15.67 13.79
C GLN A 126 10.19 -15.97 12.32
N VAL A 127 9.51 -15.07 11.62
CA VAL A 127 9.25 -15.17 10.18
C VAL A 127 10.55 -15.25 9.38
N ARG A 128 11.55 -14.39 9.67
CA ARG A 128 12.85 -14.41 9.00
C ARG A 128 13.62 -15.71 9.22
N LYS A 129 13.52 -16.32 10.41
CA LYS A 129 14.14 -17.62 10.71
C LYS A 129 13.55 -18.72 9.85
N VAL A 130 12.23 -18.74 9.66
CA VAL A 130 11.60 -19.77 8.81
C VAL A 130 11.94 -19.55 7.34
N VAL A 131 11.86 -18.31 6.85
CA VAL A 131 12.27 -17.97 5.47
C VAL A 131 13.70 -18.42 5.18
N ALA A 132 14.63 -18.17 6.11
CA ALA A 132 16.02 -18.61 5.99
C ALA A 132 16.16 -20.14 6.01
N ALA A 133 15.39 -20.85 6.85
CA ALA A 133 15.38 -22.31 6.91
C ALA A 133 14.84 -22.97 5.64
N LEU A 134 13.89 -22.31 4.97
CA LEU A 134 13.29 -22.78 3.70
C LEU A 134 14.12 -22.41 2.45
N GLY A 135 15.27 -21.73 2.63
CA GLY A 135 16.09 -21.27 1.51
C GLY A 135 15.42 -20.23 0.62
N ILE A 136 14.38 -19.54 1.12
CA ILE A 136 13.76 -18.42 0.42
C ILE A 136 14.68 -17.22 0.59
N GLU A 137 15.24 -16.68 -0.50
CA GLU A 137 16.11 -15.52 -0.42
C GLU A 137 15.35 -14.30 0.13
N VAL A 138 15.67 -13.92 1.37
CA VAL A 138 15.13 -12.74 2.09
C VAL A 138 15.32 -11.44 1.30
N ALA A 139 16.23 -11.41 0.33
CA ALA A 139 16.41 -10.30 -0.61
C ALA A 139 15.13 -9.95 -1.41
N THR A 140 14.19 -10.89 -1.54
CA THR A 140 12.88 -10.69 -2.20
C THR A 140 11.77 -10.18 -1.28
N LEU A 141 12.04 -9.98 0.02
CA LEU A 141 11.02 -9.67 1.04
C LEU A 141 11.32 -8.36 1.79
N ILE A 142 11.32 -7.24 1.07
CA ILE A 142 11.41 -5.91 1.68
C ILE A 142 10.02 -5.25 1.64
N ASP A 143 9.57 -4.74 2.79
CA ASP A 143 8.33 -3.96 2.94
C ASP A 143 8.50 -2.59 2.27
N TYR A 144 8.46 -2.58 0.94
CA TYR A 144 8.76 -1.43 0.10
C TYR A 144 7.65 -0.37 0.09
N SER A 145 6.44 -0.69 0.57
CA SER A 145 5.31 0.25 0.53
C SER A 145 5.25 1.21 1.72
N THR A 146 5.99 0.95 2.82
CA THR A 146 5.88 1.77 4.05
C THR A 146 7.20 2.15 4.74
N GLY A 147 8.35 1.64 4.28
CA GLY A 147 9.66 1.98 4.85
C GLY A 147 10.13 3.40 4.50
N ASP A 148 10.86 4.04 5.44
CA ASP A 148 11.43 5.38 5.25
C ASP A 148 12.88 5.35 4.73
N HIS A 149 13.43 4.15 4.53
CA HIS A 149 14.77 3.93 3.99
C HIS A 149 14.82 4.17 2.48
N SER A 150 16.00 4.53 1.95
CA SER A 150 16.20 4.89 0.53
C SER A 150 15.62 3.87 -0.45
N ASN A 151 15.77 2.57 -0.16
CA ASN A 151 15.31 1.52 -1.07
C ASN A 151 13.77 1.39 -1.12
N ALA A 152 13.05 1.70 -0.03
CA ALA A 152 11.59 1.71 0.00
C ALA A 152 11.05 2.92 -0.76
N LYS A 153 11.72 4.07 -0.63
CA LYS A 153 11.38 5.28 -1.41
C LYS A 153 11.57 5.05 -2.90
N GLY A 154 12.68 4.42 -3.30
CA GLY A 154 12.93 4.04 -4.70
C GLY A 154 11.87 3.09 -5.24
N ARG A 155 11.61 1.98 -4.55
CA ARG A 155 10.63 1.00 -5.01
C ARG A 155 9.19 1.54 -5.03
N ARG A 156 8.82 2.42 -4.09
CA ARG A 156 7.50 3.09 -4.14
C ARG A 156 7.36 3.92 -5.41
N ALA A 157 8.41 4.66 -5.77
CA ALA A 157 8.42 5.42 -7.01
C ALA A 157 8.30 4.51 -8.24
N GLU A 158 9.00 3.38 -8.27
CA GLU A 158 8.85 2.42 -9.37
C GLU A 158 7.41 1.88 -9.49
N LEU A 159 6.78 1.53 -8.36
CA LEU A 159 5.40 1.03 -8.35
C LEU A 159 4.40 2.09 -8.80
N ASP A 160 4.52 3.32 -8.29
CA ASP A 160 3.64 4.42 -8.66
C ASP A 160 3.83 4.80 -10.14
N PHE A 161 5.07 4.79 -10.64
CA PHE A 161 5.36 5.01 -12.06
C PHE A 161 4.71 3.94 -12.93
N ALA A 162 4.81 2.67 -12.52
CA ALA A 162 4.18 1.57 -13.23
C ALA A 162 2.65 1.69 -13.25
N ALA A 163 2.04 2.12 -12.16
CA ALA A 163 0.61 2.38 -12.09
C ALA A 163 0.19 3.55 -13.01
N LEU A 164 0.98 4.64 -13.07
CA LEU A 164 0.71 5.80 -13.93
C LEU A 164 0.84 5.48 -15.41
N ARG A 165 1.85 4.70 -15.80
CA ARG A 165 2.13 4.36 -17.20
C ARG A 165 1.29 3.19 -17.70
N GLY A 166 0.94 2.26 -16.81
CA GLY A 166 0.11 1.10 -17.13
C GLY A 166 0.65 0.30 -18.30
N SER A 167 -0.18 0.11 -19.32
CA SER A 167 0.15 -0.67 -20.53
C SER A 167 1.29 -0.09 -21.40
N LYS A 168 1.74 1.14 -21.12
CA LYS A 168 2.88 1.77 -21.82
C LYS A 168 4.22 1.17 -21.37
N ILE A 169 4.26 0.44 -20.25
CA ILE A 169 5.44 -0.33 -19.83
C ILE A 169 5.46 -1.66 -20.56
N LEU A 170 6.51 -1.87 -21.35
CA LEU A 170 6.73 -3.08 -22.13
C LEU A 170 7.41 -4.17 -21.29
N ASP A 171 8.34 -3.78 -20.41
CA ASP A 171 9.07 -4.70 -19.53
C ASP A 171 9.47 -4.03 -18.20
N ASP A 172 9.37 -4.77 -17.09
CA ASP A 172 9.85 -4.39 -15.75
C ASP A 172 11.14 -5.16 -15.46
N LYS A 173 12.27 -4.45 -15.53
CA LYS A 173 13.60 -5.05 -15.34
C LYS A 173 13.83 -5.53 -13.92
N ASN A 174 13.10 -5.00 -12.94
CA ASN A 174 13.19 -5.53 -11.58
C ASN A 174 12.60 -6.93 -11.46
N LEU A 175 11.66 -7.32 -12.34
CA LEU A 175 11.10 -8.67 -12.37
C LEU A 175 11.99 -9.66 -13.12
N SER A 176 12.66 -9.21 -14.20
CA SER A 176 13.48 -10.08 -15.05
C SER A 176 14.95 -10.16 -14.63
N GLU A 177 15.53 -9.07 -14.13
CA GLU A 177 16.97 -8.95 -13.82
C GLU A 177 17.26 -8.59 -12.35
N GLY A 178 16.24 -8.19 -11.58
CA GLY A 178 16.38 -7.84 -10.16
C GLY A 178 17.27 -6.61 -9.92
N SER A 179 17.98 -6.58 -8.79
CA SER A 179 18.76 -5.41 -8.33
C SER A 179 20.00 -5.08 -9.15
N GLN A 180 20.37 -5.93 -10.13
CA GLN A 180 21.48 -5.71 -11.05
C GLN A 180 21.06 -5.00 -12.33
N ALA A 181 19.76 -4.75 -12.51
CA ALA A 181 19.23 -4.05 -13.66
C ALA A 181 19.85 -2.65 -13.79
N LYS A 182 20.19 -2.27 -15.02
CA LYS A 182 20.85 -0.98 -15.28
C LYS A 182 19.86 0.20 -15.40
N TRP A 183 18.59 -0.13 -15.64
CA TRP A 183 17.43 0.76 -15.66
C TRP A 183 16.21 -0.04 -15.15
N ASP A 184 15.11 0.63 -14.87
CA ASP A 184 13.98 0.01 -14.17
C ASP A 184 12.90 -0.51 -15.14
N PHE A 185 12.61 0.24 -16.21
CA PHE A 185 11.55 -0.09 -17.15
C PHE A 185 11.93 0.15 -18.61
N ASP A 186 11.43 -0.71 -19.50
CA ASP A 186 11.32 -0.40 -20.93
C ASP A 186 9.93 0.19 -21.20
N ASP A 187 9.86 1.48 -21.54
CA ASP A 187 8.63 2.22 -21.82
C ASP A 187 8.45 2.44 -23.34
N ALA A 188 7.23 2.26 -23.84
CA ALA A 188 6.92 2.36 -25.26
C ALA A 188 7.19 3.75 -25.87
N LYS A 189 7.06 4.82 -25.07
CA LYS A 189 7.26 6.22 -25.51
C LYS A 189 8.66 6.72 -25.18
N TYR A 190 9.18 6.34 -24.01
CA TYR A 190 10.42 6.90 -23.45
C TYR A 190 11.60 5.92 -23.47
N GLY A 191 11.47 4.73 -24.04
CA GLY A 191 12.57 3.78 -24.11
C GLY A 191 13.05 3.34 -22.73
N LYS A 192 14.36 3.42 -22.47
CA LYS A 192 14.95 2.94 -21.20
C LYS A 192 14.79 3.98 -20.09
N VAL A 193 13.92 3.69 -19.13
CA VAL A 193 13.59 4.60 -18.02
C VAL A 193 14.19 4.11 -16.70
N ASN A 194 14.85 5.02 -15.98
CA ASN A 194 15.20 4.81 -14.58
C ASN A 194 14.34 5.70 -13.67
N VAL A 195 13.76 5.13 -12.63
CA VAL A 195 12.82 5.82 -11.74
C VAL A 195 13.53 6.36 -10.52
N LYS A 196 13.23 7.61 -10.17
CA LYS A 196 13.77 8.29 -9.00
C LYS A 196 12.65 8.86 -8.15
N SER A 197 12.76 8.66 -6.85
CA SER A 197 11.91 9.34 -5.89
C SER A 197 12.51 10.69 -5.51
N ALA A 198 11.71 11.76 -5.55
CA ALA A 198 12.07 13.09 -5.09
C ALA A 198 11.26 13.46 -3.84
N CYS A 199 11.95 13.95 -2.83
CA CYS A 199 11.34 14.36 -1.56
C CYS A 199 11.16 15.88 -1.52
N ARG A 200 9.98 16.33 -1.09
CA ARG A 200 9.71 17.75 -0.88
C ARG A 200 10.56 18.28 0.27
N GLN A 201 11.25 19.39 0.03
CA GLN A 201 12.09 20.09 0.99
C GLN A 201 11.70 21.55 1.02
N ARG A 202 11.72 22.14 2.22
CA ARG A 202 11.51 23.57 2.38
C ARG A 202 12.81 24.33 2.09
N TYR A 203 12.73 25.40 1.32
CA TYR A 203 13.81 26.37 1.21
C TYR A 203 14.15 26.95 2.59
N ARG A 204 15.42 27.28 2.81
CA ARG A 204 15.82 27.97 4.06
C ARG A 204 15.09 29.32 4.15
N ALA A 205 14.75 29.74 5.36
CA ALA A 205 13.87 30.90 5.67
C ALA A 205 14.26 32.26 5.04
N LYS A 206 15.40 32.36 4.33
CA LYS A 206 15.88 33.58 3.67
C LYS A 206 15.49 33.71 2.20
N THR A 207 14.79 32.72 1.64
CA THR A 207 14.50 32.68 0.19
C THR A 207 13.10 33.23 -0.05
N ARG A 208 12.99 34.38 -0.73
CA ARG A 208 11.70 34.93 -1.20
C ARG A 208 11.32 34.20 -2.49
N VAL A 209 10.57 33.12 -2.34
CA VAL A 209 10.02 32.31 -3.44
C VAL A 209 8.54 32.11 -3.18
N ASP A 210 7.73 32.13 -4.24
CA ASP A 210 6.27 32.05 -4.15
C ASP A 210 5.81 30.69 -3.60
N ASP A 211 6.49 29.60 -3.95
CA ASP A 211 6.40 28.31 -3.27
C ASP A 211 7.65 28.08 -2.41
N PRO A 212 7.54 27.98 -1.07
CA PRO A 212 8.68 27.77 -0.21
C PRO A 212 9.23 26.34 -0.27
N TYR A 213 8.73 25.49 -1.16
CA TYR A 213 9.14 24.10 -1.31
C TYR A 213 9.74 23.77 -2.69
N PHE A 214 10.61 22.77 -2.71
CA PHE A 214 11.17 22.17 -3.92
C PHE A 214 11.35 20.66 -3.73
N TRP A 215 11.45 19.91 -4.82
CA TRP A 215 11.71 18.47 -4.78
C TRP A 215 13.16 18.18 -5.12
N LYS A 216 13.86 17.50 -4.22
CA LYS A 216 15.26 17.13 -4.43
C LYS A 216 15.38 15.66 -4.84
N TRP A 217 16.18 15.40 -5.88
CA TRP A 217 16.50 14.06 -6.33
C TRP A 217 17.98 13.92 -6.76
N SER A 218 18.41 12.70 -7.07
CA SER A 218 19.79 12.41 -7.47
C SER A 218 19.83 11.38 -8.60
N THR A 219 20.83 11.54 -9.46
CA THR A 219 21.11 10.68 -10.61
C THR A 219 21.99 9.48 -10.25
N ARG A 220 22.39 9.36 -8.97
CA ARG A 220 23.28 8.30 -8.49
C ARG A 220 22.67 6.91 -8.76
N GLY A 221 23.50 6.01 -9.28
CA GLY A 221 23.15 4.61 -9.50
C GLY A 221 22.56 4.30 -10.88
N ALA A 222 22.24 5.30 -11.69
CA ALA A 222 21.75 5.10 -13.06
C ALA A 222 22.84 5.48 -14.07
N LYS A 223 23.22 4.55 -14.93
CA LYS A 223 24.31 4.77 -15.90
C LYS A 223 23.94 4.43 -17.35
N GLU A 224 22.83 3.73 -17.58
CA GLU A 224 22.47 3.24 -18.92
C GLU A 224 20.96 3.39 -19.22
N CYS A 225 20.39 4.55 -18.87
CA CYS A 225 19.02 4.93 -19.20
C CYS A 225 18.98 6.15 -20.13
N GLU A 226 17.93 6.24 -20.95
CA GLU A 226 17.66 7.36 -21.85
C GLU A 226 16.86 8.46 -21.14
N PHE A 227 16.02 8.07 -20.16
CA PHE A 227 15.21 9.00 -19.39
C PHE A 227 15.20 8.66 -17.90
N PHE A 228 15.00 9.71 -17.11
CA PHE A 228 14.62 9.62 -15.71
C PHE A 228 13.14 9.92 -15.54
N ALA A 229 12.42 9.05 -14.82
CA ALA A 229 11.10 9.37 -14.31
C ALA A 229 11.23 9.78 -12.83
N VAL A 230 11.03 11.07 -12.56
CA VAL A 230 11.19 11.65 -11.22
C VAL A 230 9.83 11.82 -10.57
N LEU A 231 9.51 11.00 -9.59
CA LEU A 231 8.25 11.03 -8.86
C LEU A 231 8.39 11.88 -7.61
N CYS A 232 7.54 12.89 -7.49
CA CYS A 232 7.62 13.94 -6.49
C CYS A 232 6.59 13.69 -5.40
N TYR A 233 7.03 13.46 -4.17
CA TYR A 233 6.15 13.18 -3.03
C TYR A 233 6.10 14.33 -2.04
N ASP A 234 5.10 14.36 -1.17
CA ASP A 234 5.08 15.28 -0.02
C ASP A 234 6.24 15.06 0.97
N GLU A 235 6.36 15.92 2.00
CA GLU A 235 7.46 15.87 2.98
C GLU A 235 7.52 14.54 3.76
N GLY A 236 6.41 13.81 3.84
CA GLY A 236 6.32 12.49 4.47
C GLY A 236 6.55 11.33 3.50
N MET A 237 6.81 11.61 2.22
CA MET A 237 6.86 10.62 1.14
C MET A 237 5.58 9.77 1.03
N GLN A 238 4.45 10.25 1.53
CA GLN A 238 3.20 9.47 1.65
C GLN A 238 2.33 9.62 0.42
N ASN A 239 2.23 10.84 -0.11
CA ASN A 239 1.37 11.16 -1.24
C ASN A 239 2.22 11.58 -2.43
N LEU A 240 1.97 10.96 -3.58
CA LEU A 240 2.51 11.40 -4.84
C LEU A 240 1.84 12.74 -5.22
N ILE A 241 2.67 13.76 -5.41
CA ILE A 241 2.24 15.11 -5.82
C ILE A 241 2.31 15.28 -7.33
N GLY A 242 3.18 14.55 -8.02
CA GLY A 242 3.29 14.59 -9.48
C GLY A 242 4.56 13.90 -9.94
N TYR A 243 4.82 13.93 -11.24
CA TYR A 243 6.06 13.40 -11.80
C TYR A 243 6.59 14.26 -12.95
N LYS A 244 7.86 14.05 -13.31
CA LYS A 244 8.49 14.66 -14.48
C LYS A 244 9.36 13.64 -15.18
N ILE A 245 9.30 13.59 -16.51
CA ILE A 245 10.22 12.79 -17.34
C ILE A 245 11.35 13.70 -17.85
N ILE A 246 12.59 13.29 -17.65
CA ILE A 246 13.79 14.09 -17.98
C ILE A 246 14.70 13.26 -18.87
N SER A 247 15.09 13.80 -20.02
CA SER A 247 16.03 13.15 -20.94
C SER A 247 17.47 13.19 -20.38
N THR A 248 18.20 12.08 -20.46
CA THR A 248 19.62 12.05 -20.08
C THR A 248 20.53 12.77 -21.08
N HIS A 249 20.00 13.12 -22.26
CA HIS A 249 20.70 13.89 -23.28
C HIS A 249 20.58 15.41 -23.11
N ASP A 250 19.79 15.87 -22.15
CA ASP A 250 19.65 17.30 -21.90
C ASP A 250 20.95 17.89 -21.35
N ARG A 251 21.50 18.92 -21.99
CA ARG A 251 22.87 19.41 -21.72
C ARG A 251 23.00 20.12 -20.36
N GLU A 252 21.88 20.47 -19.73
CA GLU A 252 21.85 21.11 -18.41
C GLU A 252 21.89 20.12 -17.23
N PHE A 253 21.96 18.82 -17.51
CA PHE A 253 21.79 17.77 -16.52
C PHE A 253 22.90 17.75 -15.45
N LYS A 254 22.55 18.10 -14.20
CA LYS A 254 23.48 18.09 -13.04
C LYS A 254 23.27 16.86 -12.16
N LYS A 255 24.31 16.45 -11.42
CA LYS A 255 24.29 15.27 -10.51
C LYS A 255 23.17 15.28 -9.44
N SER A 256 22.58 16.46 -9.18
CA SER A 256 21.40 16.65 -8.34
C SER A 256 20.63 17.87 -8.84
N GLU A 257 19.31 17.73 -8.96
CA GLU A 257 18.43 18.80 -9.43
C GLU A 257 17.29 19.04 -8.44
N THR A 258 16.70 20.23 -8.57
CA THR A 258 15.53 20.67 -7.80
C THR A 258 14.38 20.92 -8.76
N LEU A 259 13.23 20.28 -8.55
CA LEU A 259 12.01 20.52 -9.31
C LEU A 259 11.09 21.46 -8.54
N GLN A 260 10.39 22.34 -9.25
CA GLN A 260 9.33 23.19 -8.69
C GLN A 260 7.95 22.64 -9.07
N ILE A 261 6.90 23.09 -8.38
CA ILE A 261 5.54 22.57 -8.62
C ILE A 261 5.05 22.77 -10.06
N GLY A 262 5.45 23.89 -10.70
CA GLY A 262 5.11 24.19 -12.09
C GLY A 262 5.81 23.30 -13.12
N ASP A 263 6.78 22.49 -12.70
CA ASP A 263 7.48 21.52 -13.54
C ASP A 263 6.80 20.15 -13.58
N LEU A 264 5.75 19.94 -12.78
CA LEU A 264 5.15 18.63 -12.57
C LEU A 264 3.95 18.41 -13.49
N GLU A 265 3.91 17.23 -14.11
CA GLU A 265 2.72 16.75 -14.79
C GLU A 265 1.76 16.18 -13.74
N LEU A 266 0.53 16.70 -13.72
CA LEU A 266 -0.57 16.32 -12.83
C LEU A 266 -1.68 15.63 -13.63
N SER A 267 -1.39 14.53 -14.31
CA SER A 267 -2.39 13.49 -14.68
C SER A 267 -1.77 12.40 -15.54
N ALA A 268 -2.32 11.19 -15.43
CA ALA A 268 -2.10 10.11 -16.38
C ALA A 268 -2.92 10.40 -17.66
N GLU A 269 -2.24 10.42 -18.82
CA GLU A 269 -2.86 10.15 -20.13
C GLU A 269 -3.37 8.72 -20.22
#